data_AF-A0A538AEC5-F1
#
_entry.id   AF-A0A538AEC5-F1
#
_cell.length_a   1.000
_cell.length_b   1.000
_cell.length_c   1.000
_cell.angle_alpha   90.00
_cell.angle_beta   90.00
_cell.angle_gamma   90.00
#
_symmetry.space_group_name_H-M   'P 1'
#
loop_
_entity.id
_entity.type
_entity.pdbx_description
1 polymer ?
#
loop_
_entity_poly.entity_id
_entity_poly.type
_entity_poly.pdbx_seq_one_letter_code
_entity_poly.pdbx_strand_id
1 'polypeptide(L)'
;MNGSFTVTACSQPCGYEQHEGAETRGSAAKHTGGAIRKAWETACQEAGVAGLHFHDLRRSAARNMDRTGRVRSTVAMKITGHATDSMWRRYRIVDEDDIERAVTVTQEYVSQQAAAKREPKMVAMSERRS
;
A
#
# COMPACT_ATOMS: atom_id res chain seq x y z
N MET A 1 32.58 24.62 24.31
CA MET A 1 31.23 24.37 24.87
C MET A 1 30.65 23.22 24.08
N ASN A 2 30.90 21.99 24.54
CA ASN A 2 30.63 20.78 23.76
C ASN A 2 29.52 20.02 24.51
N GLY A 3 28.27 20.22 24.08
CA GLY A 3 27.09 19.63 24.70
C GLY A 3 27.00 18.15 24.38
N SER A 4 27.19 17.31 25.40
CA SER A 4 26.93 15.88 25.37
C SER A 4 25.41 15.65 25.42
N PHE A 5 24.83 15.21 24.31
CA PHE A 5 23.47 14.65 24.31
C PHE A 5 23.57 13.19 24.73
N THR A 6 23.26 12.92 26.00
CA THR A 6 23.02 11.55 26.46
C THR A 6 21.59 11.17 26.08
N VAL A 7 21.44 10.07 25.33
CA VAL A 7 20.14 9.45 25.08
C VAL A 7 19.73 8.75 26.37
N THR A 8 18.87 9.39 27.17
CA THR A 8 18.18 8.72 28.26
C THR A 8 17.17 7.75 27.67
N ALA A 9 17.46 6.44 27.79
CA ALA A 9 16.54 5.39 27.44
C ALA A 9 15.24 5.53 28.25
N CYS A 10 14.10 5.55 27.54
CA CYS A 10 12.77 5.61 28.12
C CYS A 10 12.52 4.37 28.99
N SER A 11 12.38 4.58 30.29
CA SER A 11 12.09 3.58 31.31
C SER A 11 10.61 3.20 31.30
N GLN A 12 10.15 2.57 30.23
CA GLN A 12 8.85 1.90 30.23
C GLN A 12 8.92 0.58 29.48
N PRO A 13 8.60 -0.55 30.15
CA PRO A 13 8.51 -1.85 29.49
C PRO A 13 7.20 -1.89 28.69
N CYS A 14 7.25 -1.45 27.43
CA CYS A 14 6.24 -1.91 26.48
C CYS A 14 6.49 -3.41 26.28
N GLY A 15 5.52 -4.22 26.69
CA GLY A 15 5.57 -5.68 26.65
C GLY A 15 5.60 -6.21 25.23
N TYR A 16 6.75 -6.05 24.57
CA TYR A 16 7.15 -6.88 23.45
C TYR A 16 8.17 -7.86 23.99
N GLU A 17 7.67 -8.94 24.61
CA GLU A 17 8.50 -10.07 24.98
C GLU A 17 9.19 -10.60 23.73
N GLN A 18 10.51 -10.53 23.76
CA GLN A 18 11.39 -11.14 22.80
C GLN A 18 11.18 -12.66 22.91
N HIS A 19 10.37 -13.24 22.02
CA HIS A 19 10.33 -14.68 21.85
C HIS A 19 11.64 -15.13 21.19
N GLU A 20 12.62 -15.46 22.02
CA GLU A 20 13.83 -16.15 21.61
C GLU A 20 13.49 -17.58 21.15
N GLY A 21 13.75 -17.84 19.87
CA GLY A 21 14.23 -19.12 19.34
C GLY A 21 13.53 -20.40 19.79
N ALA A 22 12.32 -20.67 19.29
CA ALA A 22 11.91 -22.06 19.06
C ALA A 22 12.36 -22.47 17.65
N GLU A 23 13.57 -23.03 17.54
CA GLU A 23 14.04 -23.73 16.35
C GLU A 23 13.17 -24.99 16.17
N THR A 24 11.97 -24.83 15.61
CA THR A 24 11.19 -25.97 15.16
C THR A 24 11.88 -26.52 13.93
N ARG A 25 12.66 -27.59 14.10
CA ARG A 25 12.96 -28.54 13.01
C ARG A 25 11.66 -29.24 12.61
N GLY A 26 10.75 -28.47 12.02
CA GLY A 26 9.50 -28.94 11.46
C GLY A 26 9.80 -29.49 10.08
N SER A 27 9.73 -30.82 9.96
CA SER A 27 9.60 -31.51 8.69
C SER A 27 8.66 -30.72 7.78
N ALA A 28 9.10 -30.43 6.55
CA ALA A 28 8.34 -29.69 5.55
C ALA A 28 7.09 -30.48 5.14
N ALA A 29 6.09 -30.52 6.02
CA ALA A 29 4.78 -31.03 5.73
C ALA A 29 4.23 -30.17 4.60
N LYS A 30 4.03 -30.78 3.43
CA LYS A 30 3.38 -30.11 2.32
C LYS A 30 1.98 -29.73 2.80
N HIS A 31 1.74 -28.45 3.00
CA HIS A 31 0.42 -27.95 3.35
C HIS A 31 -0.49 -28.24 2.16
N THR A 32 -1.34 -29.26 2.26
CA THR A 32 -2.44 -29.47 1.33
C THR A 32 -3.41 -28.29 1.47
N GLY A 33 -4.08 -27.89 0.39
CA GLY A 33 -4.95 -26.70 0.39
C GLY A 33 -6.00 -26.68 1.51
N GLY A 34 -6.39 -27.86 2.02
CA GLY A 34 -7.29 -27.98 3.18
C GLY A 34 -6.70 -27.51 4.52
N ALA A 35 -5.38 -27.58 4.71
CA ALA A 35 -4.73 -27.10 5.93
C ALA A 35 -4.70 -25.56 6.00
N ILE A 36 -4.44 -24.91 4.87
CA ILE A 36 -4.46 -23.45 4.76
C ILE A 36 -5.87 -22.91 5.03
N ARG A 37 -6.91 -23.56 4.47
CA ARG A 37 -8.30 -23.15 4.70
C ARG A 37 -8.69 -23.22 6.17
N LYS A 38 -8.35 -24.29 6.89
CA LYS A 38 -8.64 -24.42 8.32
C LYS A 38 -7.95 -23.36 9.16
N ALA A 39 -6.65 -23.14 8.93
CA ALA A 39 -5.91 -22.08 9.62
C ALA A 39 -6.49 -20.68 9.34
N TRP A 40 -6.93 -20.45 8.10
CA TRP A 40 -7.60 -19.21 7.70
C TRP A 40 -8.96 -19.00 8.39
N GLU A 41 -9.77 -20.06 8.50
CA GLU A 41 -11.06 -20.02 9.21
C GLU A 41 -10.86 -19.65 10.68
N THR A 42 -9.88 -20.26 11.37
CA THR A 42 -9.52 -19.91 12.75
C THR A 42 -9.09 -18.45 12.86
N ALA A 43 -8.18 -18.00 11.99
CA ALA A 43 -7.70 -16.62 12.00
C ALA A 43 -8.83 -15.61 11.74
N CYS A 44 -9.77 -15.91 10.84
CA CYS A 44 -10.94 -15.06 10.59
C CYS A 44 -11.87 -14.99 11.81
N GLN A 45 -12.02 -16.10 12.53
CA GLN A 45 -12.85 -16.16 13.73
C GLN A 45 -12.24 -15.35 14.87
N GLU A 46 -10.92 -15.43 15.07
CA GLU A 46 -10.19 -14.61 16.05
C GLU A 46 -10.21 -13.12 15.70
N ALA A 47 -10.12 -12.79 14.40
CA ALA A 47 -10.19 -11.42 13.92
C ALA A 47 -11.62 -10.84 13.84
N GLY A 48 -12.65 -11.62 14.20
CA GLY A 48 -14.06 -11.18 14.18
C GLY A 48 -14.66 -11.00 12.77
N VAL A 49 -14.00 -11.53 11.73
CA VAL A 49 -14.43 -11.44 10.32
C VAL A 49 -14.81 -12.82 9.78
N ALA A 50 -15.64 -13.54 10.53
CA ALA A 50 -16.11 -14.86 10.16
C ALA A 50 -16.80 -14.84 8.77
N GLY A 51 -16.39 -15.74 7.87
CA GLY A 51 -16.94 -15.83 6.51
C GLY A 51 -16.14 -15.11 5.43
N LEU A 52 -15.03 -14.44 5.77
CA LEU A 52 -14.13 -13.87 4.77
C LEU A 52 -13.45 -14.98 3.97
N HIS A 53 -13.76 -15.09 2.67
CA HIS A 53 -13.07 -16.03 1.81
C HIS A 53 -11.70 -15.48 1.41
N PHE A 54 -10.68 -16.33 1.38
CA PHE A 54 -9.33 -15.93 0.98
C PHE A 54 -9.29 -15.24 -0.39
N HIS A 55 -10.19 -15.61 -1.31
CA HIS A 55 -10.32 -14.98 -2.62
C HIS A 55 -10.88 -13.55 -2.58
N ASP A 56 -11.60 -13.16 -1.52
CA ASP A 56 -12.08 -11.79 -1.33
C ASP A 56 -10.91 -10.82 -1.17
N LEU A 57 -9.84 -11.25 -0.51
CA LEU A 57 -8.62 -10.44 -0.33
C LEU A 57 -7.98 -10.08 -1.67
N ARG A 58 -7.99 -10.99 -2.65
CA ARG A 58 -7.47 -10.71 -3.99
C ARG A 58 -8.27 -9.62 -4.70
N ARG A 59 -9.60 -9.59 -4.51
CA ARG A 59 -10.48 -8.51 -5.02
C ARG A 59 -10.20 -7.19 -4.30
N SER A 60 -10.11 -7.21 -2.97
CA SER A 60 -9.84 -6.02 -2.16
C SER A 60 -8.47 -5.42 -2.45
N ALA A 61 -7.44 -6.25 -2.61
CA ALA A 61 -6.10 -5.80 -2.98
C ALA A 61 -6.11 -5.08 -4.34
N ALA A 62 -6.78 -5.66 -5.34
CA ALA A 62 -6.90 -5.06 -6.67
C ALA A 62 -7.59 -3.68 -6.62
N ARG A 63 -8.71 -3.57 -5.91
CA ARG A 63 -9.41 -2.28 -5.71
C ARG A 63 -8.58 -1.27 -4.93
N ASN A 64 -7.91 -1.69 -3.85
CA ASN A 64 -7.12 -0.77 -3.04
C ASN A 64 -5.96 -0.18 -3.84
N MET A 65 -5.21 -1.00 -4.59
CA MET A 65 -4.13 -0.52 -5.45
C MET A 65 -4.62 0.50 -6.46
N ASP A 66 -5.77 0.24 -7.07
CA ASP A 66 -6.35 1.15 -8.04
C ASP A 66 -6.81 2.46 -7.40
N ARG A 67 -7.51 2.39 -6.27
CA ARG A 67 -8.00 3.57 -5.53
C ARG A 67 -6.88 4.48 -5.05
N THR A 68 -5.69 3.94 -4.77
CA THR A 68 -4.53 4.79 -4.44
C THR A 68 -4.12 5.71 -5.59
N GLY A 69 -4.49 5.42 -6.84
CA GLY A 69 -4.15 6.20 -8.03
C GLY A 69 -2.66 6.27 -8.39
N ARG A 70 -1.78 5.70 -7.56
CA ARG A 70 -0.31 5.75 -7.73
C ARG A 70 0.25 4.51 -8.42
N VAL A 71 -0.50 3.42 -8.44
CA VAL A 71 -0.04 2.14 -9.00
C VAL A 71 -0.57 1.98 -10.42
N ARG A 72 0.34 1.83 -11.38
CA ARG A 72 -0.03 1.49 -12.77
C ARG A 72 -0.49 0.03 -12.84
N SER A 73 -1.43 -0.27 -13.73
CA SER A 73 -1.97 -1.64 -13.93
C SER A 73 -0.86 -2.68 -14.17
N THR A 74 0.18 -2.33 -14.92
CA THR A 74 1.34 -3.20 -15.18
C THR A 74 2.10 -3.59 -13.91
N VAL A 75 2.23 -2.67 -12.95
CA VAL A 75 2.87 -2.93 -11.65
C VAL A 75 1.92 -3.71 -10.75
N ALA A 76 0.64 -3.34 -10.71
CA ALA A 76 -0.37 -4.07 -9.96
C ALA A 76 -0.48 -5.53 -10.41
N MET A 77 -0.39 -5.80 -11.72
CA MET A 77 -0.37 -7.16 -12.28
C MET A 77 0.83 -7.98 -11.81
N LYS A 78 2.02 -7.39 -11.72
CA LYS A 78 3.21 -8.06 -11.17
C LYS A 78 3.05 -8.41 -9.70
N ILE A 79 2.49 -7.48 -8.90
CA ILE A 79 2.24 -7.69 -7.47
C ILE A 79 1.19 -8.80 -7.26
N THR A 80 0.15 -8.82 -8.07
CA THR A 80 -0.98 -9.76 -7.93
C THR A 80 -0.79 -11.09 -8.66
N GLY A 81 0.28 -11.23 -9.45
CA GLY A 81 0.53 -12.39 -10.29
C GLY A 81 -0.51 -12.58 -11.40
N HIS A 82 -1.10 -11.49 -11.92
CA HIS A 82 -1.99 -11.57 -13.08
C HIS A 82 -1.16 -11.63 -14.37
N ALA A 83 -1.39 -12.68 -15.16
CA ALA A 83 -0.71 -12.87 -16.44
C ALA A 83 -1.25 -11.95 -17.54
N THR A 84 -2.56 -11.64 -17.50
CA THR A 84 -3.23 -10.83 -18.53
C THR A 84 -3.99 -9.65 -17.94
N ASP A 85 -4.13 -8.59 -18.74
CA ASP A 85 -4.93 -7.41 -18.38
C ASP A 85 -6.42 -7.78 -18.17
N SER A 86 -6.92 -8.76 -18.90
CA SER A 86 -8.28 -9.28 -18.72
C SER A 86 -8.50 -9.95 -17.35
N MET A 87 -7.46 -10.50 -16.72
CA MET A 87 -7.56 -10.96 -15.33
C MET A 87 -7.64 -9.77 -14.38
N TRP A 88 -6.76 -8.77 -14.57
CA TRP A 88 -6.75 -7.57 -13.74
C TRP A 88 -8.12 -6.87 -13.74
N ARG A 89 -8.71 -6.63 -14.91
CA ARG A 89 -10.02 -5.98 -15.07
C ARG A 89 -11.18 -6.71 -14.38
N ARG A 90 -11.13 -8.05 -14.29
CA ARG A 90 -12.17 -8.83 -13.60
C ARG A 90 -12.17 -8.64 -12.09
N TYR A 91 -10.99 -8.44 -11.50
CA TYR A 91 -10.85 -8.27 -10.05
C TYR A 91 -10.95 -6.80 -9.63
N ARG A 92 -10.58 -5.86 -10.52
CA ARG A 92 -10.78 -4.43 -10.38
C ARG A 92 -12.18 -4.03 -10.88
N ILE A 93 -13.21 -4.43 -10.16
CA ILE A 93 -14.57 -3.92 -10.40
C ILE A 93 -14.54 -2.41 -10.10
N VAL A 94 -14.89 -1.60 -11.11
CA VAL A 94 -14.98 -0.15 -11.02
C VAL A 94 -16.40 0.23 -10.62
N ASP A 95 -16.56 1.07 -9.61
CA ASP A 95 -17.85 1.66 -9.21
C ASP A 95 -18.00 3.12 -9.68
N GLU A 96 -19.18 3.71 -9.47
CA GLU A 96 -19.46 5.10 -9.88
C GLU A 96 -18.60 6.10 -9.09
N ASP A 97 -18.40 5.85 -7.79
CA ASP A 97 -17.52 6.64 -6.92
C ASP A 97 -16.07 6.68 -7.44
N ASP A 98 -15.57 5.59 -8.02
CA ASP A 98 -14.25 5.54 -8.64
C ASP A 98 -14.15 6.48 -9.85
N ILE A 99 -15.22 6.65 -10.61
CA ILE A 99 -15.28 7.57 -11.76
C ILE A 99 -15.29 9.02 -11.27
N GLU A 100 -16.14 9.35 -10.30
CA GLU A 100 -16.22 10.70 -9.74
C GLU A 100 -14.89 11.16 -9.13
N ARG A 101 -14.25 10.27 -8.36
CA ARG A 101 -12.90 10.54 -7.84
C ARG A 101 -11.88 10.73 -8.96
N ALA A 102 -11.92 9.90 -10.00
CA ALA A 102 -10.98 10.01 -11.11
C ALA A 102 -11.10 11.36 -11.84
N VAL A 103 -12.33 11.84 -12.04
CA VAL A 103 -12.60 13.17 -12.60
C VAL A 103 -12.03 14.26 -11.68
N THR A 104 -12.32 14.19 -10.38
CA THR A 104 -11.87 15.18 -9.39
C THR A 104 -10.35 15.28 -9.34
N VAL A 105 -9.66 14.14 -9.19
CA VAL A 105 -8.19 14.08 -9.14
C VAL A 105 -7.55 14.58 -10.45
N THR A 106 -8.16 14.27 -11.59
CA THR A 106 -7.67 14.74 -12.90
C THR A 106 -7.81 16.26 -13.00
N GLN A 107 -8.94 16.81 -12.57
CA GLN A 107 -9.17 18.26 -12.60
C GLN A 107 -8.18 19.02 -11.70
N GLU A 108 -7.95 18.52 -10.49
CA GLU A 108 -6.95 19.06 -9.56
C GLU A 108 -5.55 19.06 -10.21
N TYR A 109 -5.13 17.93 -10.78
CA TYR A 109 -3.83 17.81 -11.44
C TYR A 109 -3.66 18.80 -12.60
N VAL A 110 -4.66 18.92 -13.47
CA VAL A 110 -4.62 19.87 -14.61
C VAL A 110 -4.55 21.31 -14.12
N SER A 111 -5.31 21.66 -13.08
CA SER A 111 -5.30 23.01 -12.50
C SER A 111 -3.94 23.37 -11.89
N GLN A 112 -3.31 22.43 -11.18
CA GLN A 112 -1.96 22.60 -10.61
C GLN A 112 -0.92 22.79 -11.71
N GLN A 113 -1.00 22.00 -12.79
CA GLN A 113 -0.07 22.14 -13.92
C GLN A 113 -0.25 23.47 -14.65
N ALA A 114 -1.49 23.95 -14.80
CA ALA A 114 -1.77 25.25 -15.40
C ALA A 114 -1.23 26.40 -14.52
N ALA A 115 -1.34 26.30 -13.19
CA ALA A 115 -0.77 27.27 -12.26
C ALA A 115 0.77 27.27 -12.29
N ALA A 116 1.41 26.09 -12.24
CA ALA A 116 2.87 25.96 -12.31
C ALA A 116 3.45 26.50 -13.63
N LYS A 117 2.73 26.32 -14.74
CA LYS A 117 3.15 26.88 -16.05
C LYS A 117 2.93 28.40 -16.14
N ARG A 118 2.00 28.95 -15.35
CA ARG A 118 1.64 30.37 -15.34
C ARG A 118 2.57 31.23 -14.52
N GLU A 119 3.35 30.67 -13.59
CA GLU A 119 4.42 31.42 -12.91
C GLU A 119 5.59 31.64 -13.89
N PRO A 120 5.78 32.86 -14.41
CA PRO A 120 6.93 33.12 -15.26
C PRO A 120 8.20 33.05 -14.41
N LYS A 121 9.23 32.37 -14.92
CA LYS A 121 10.57 32.35 -14.33
C LYS A 121 11.16 33.76 -14.43
N MET A 122 10.86 34.63 -13.46
CA MET A 122 11.45 35.96 -13.36
C MET A 122 12.94 35.78 -13.07
N VAL A 123 13.74 35.75 -14.12
CA VAL A 123 15.20 35.83 -13.99
C VAL A 123 15.52 37.27 -13.59
N ALA A 124 15.97 37.45 -12.35
CA ALA A 124 16.47 38.75 -11.89
C ALA A 124 17.66 39.15 -12.78
N MET A 125 17.46 40.14 -13.64
CA MET A 125 18.57 40.78 -14.34
C MET A 125 19.37 41.57 -13.30
N SER A 126 20.40 40.95 -12.74
CA SER A 126 21.37 41.64 -11.89
C SER A 126 22.09 42.73 -12.69
N GLU A 127 22.17 43.91 -12.10
CA GLU A 127 22.57 45.17 -12.74
C GLU A 127 23.91 45.10 -13.47
N ARG A 128 23.93 45.65 -14.70
CA ARG A 128 25.13 45.92 -15.48
C ARG A 128 25.88 47.08 -14.81
N ARG A 129 26.86 46.77 -13.97
CA ARG A 129 27.75 47.78 -13.36
C ARG A 129 28.63 48.40 -14.45
N SER A 130 28.57 49.74 -14.55
CA SER A 130 29.36 50.61 -15.42
C SER A 130 30.85 50.57 -15.14
#